data_AF-A0A542LN09-F1
#
_entry.id   AF-A0A542LN09-F1
#
_cell.length_a   1.000
_cell.length_b   1.000
_cell.length_c   1.000
_cell.angle_alpha   90.00
_cell.angle_beta   90.00
_cell.angle_gamma   90.00
#
_symmetry.space_group_name_H-M   'P 1'
#
loop_
_entity.id
_entity.type
_entity.pdbx_description
1 polymer ?
#
loop_
_entity_poly.entity_id
_entity_poly.type
_entity_poly.pdbx_seq_one_letter_code
_entity_poly.pdbx_strand_id
1 'polypeptide(L)'
;MGYSRWIPNQTLSVSTDLMQMTSNSFILRPAGIAAAFTLIAAMAHPSAHADSTVYKCVDKNGRVEFTDINKSGCKALDLPGYIPAPPQAARPNPAPSPAVTMRQGAARPAGASPSNFPRVDTSTQRARDDDRREILNEELRAEEKKLADLKRDFNNGEPERQGNEKNYAKYQERVAGMRDDIGRAEKNVEAIKREIANTR
;
A
#
# COMPACT_ATOMS: atom_id res chain seq x y z
N MET A 1 68.99 23.77 -49.15
CA MET A 1 68.38 23.46 -47.83
C MET A 1 67.58 22.17 -48.03
N GLY A 2 68.04 20.96 -47.73
CA GLY A 2 69.10 20.53 -46.84
C GLY A 2 68.55 19.47 -45.89
N TYR A 3 68.40 18.24 -46.40
CA TYR A 3 68.37 16.92 -45.76
C TYR A 3 67.78 16.73 -44.34
N SER A 4 66.79 15.84 -44.31
CA SER A 4 66.60 14.69 -43.42
C SER A 4 67.65 14.42 -42.33
N ARG A 5 67.17 13.96 -41.17
CA ARG A 5 67.45 12.64 -40.56
C ARG A 5 67.50 12.73 -39.03
N TRP A 6 66.62 11.99 -38.34
CA TRP A 6 67.00 11.02 -37.28
C TRP A 6 65.77 10.21 -36.82
N ILE A 7 65.68 8.99 -37.35
CA ILE A 7 65.14 7.74 -36.77
C ILE A 7 66.40 7.00 -36.20
N PRO A 8 66.42 6.02 -35.25
CA PRO A 8 65.40 5.10 -34.67
C PRO A 8 65.53 4.93 -33.13
N ASN A 9 64.72 4.12 -32.41
CA ASN A 9 64.84 2.65 -32.23
C ASN A 9 63.60 2.15 -31.46
N GLN A 10 62.84 1.18 -32.00
CA GLN A 10 63.08 -0.28 -31.87
C GLN A 10 63.17 -0.69 -30.39
N THR A 11 62.25 -1.47 -29.84
CA THR A 11 62.04 -2.91 -30.08
C THR A 11 60.55 -3.27 -29.83
N LEU A 12 59.80 -4.03 -30.62
CA LEU A 12 59.89 -5.44 -31.06
C LEU A 12 60.10 -6.48 -29.94
N SER A 13 58.98 -7.10 -29.53
CA SER A 13 58.87 -8.56 -29.32
C SER A 13 57.46 -8.91 -29.80
N VAL A 14 57.27 -9.42 -31.02
CA VAL A 14 57.61 -10.77 -31.50
C VAL A 14 57.07 -11.80 -30.51
N SER A 15 56.01 -12.51 -30.94
CA SER A 15 56.05 -13.96 -31.14
C SER A 15 54.62 -14.48 -31.34
N THR A 16 54.28 -14.89 -32.57
CA THR A 16 54.26 -16.30 -33.02
C THR A 16 53.09 -17.02 -32.37
N ASP A 17 52.03 -17.38 -33.05
CA ASP A 17 51.90 -18.42 -34.09
C ASP A 17 50.44 -18.91 -33.86
N LEU A 18 49.66 -19.50 -34.75
CA LEU A 18 49.88 -20.26 -35.97
C LEU A 18 48.46 -20.39 -36.61
N MET A 19 48.43 -20.55 -37.93
CA MET A 19 47.53 -21.45 -38.69
C MET A 19 46.02 -21.45 -38.40
N GLN A 20 45.19 -21.01 -39.35
CA GLN A 20 44.63 -21.86 -40.43
C GLN A 20 43.71 -22.94 -39.88
N MET A 21 42.42 -22.91 -40.16
CA MET A 21 41.73 -23.50 -41.33
C MET A 21 40.30 -23.65 -40.77
N THR A 22 39.17 -23.40 -41.41
CA THR A 22 38.70 -23.76 -42.75
C THR A 22 37.17 -23.56 -42.72
N SER A 23 36.58 -23.39 -43.90
CA SER A 23 35.26 -23.94 -44.26
C SER A 23 33.99 -23.22 -43.82
N ASN A 24 33.35 -22.66 -44.86
CA ASN A 24 31.95 -22.87 -45.26
C ASN A 24 30.82 -22.40 -44.34
N SER A 25 30.14 -21.39 -44.87
CA SER A 25 28.71 -21.38 -45.20
C SER A 25 27.76 -21.92 -44.13
N PHE A 26 26.90 -21.07 -43.57
CA PHE A 26 25.45 -21.31 -43.58
C PHE A 26 24.70 -20.01 -43.20
N ILE A 27 23.76 -19.67 -44.06
CA ILE A 27 22.74 -18.64 -43.88
C ILE A 27 21.95 -18.94 -42.60
N LEU A 28 21.77 -17.94 -41.72
CA LEU A 28 20.53 -17.78 -40.94
C LEU A 28 20.48 -16.39 -40.27
N ARG A 29 19.54 -15.55 -40.71
CA ARG A 29 18.96 -14.50 -39.84
C ARG A 29 17.98 -15.22 -38.90
N PRO A 30 17.85 -14.78 -37.64
CA PRO A 30 16.68 -13.98 -37.35
C PRO A 30 16.92 -12.82 -36.37
N ALA A 31 16.13 -11.79 -36.60
CA ALA A 31 15.90 -10.68 -35.70
C ALA A 31 15.06 -11.11 -34.49
N GLY A 32 15.28 -10.42 -33.36
CA GLY A 32 14.27 -10.19 -32.32
C GLY A 32 14.07 -11.32 -31.32
N ILE A 33 14.67 -11.20 -30.14
CA ILE A 33 14.17 -11.87 -28.93
C ILE A 33 13.72 -10.79 -27.96
N ALA A 34 12.46 -10.95 -27.58
CA ALA A 34 11.62 -10.04 -26.84
C ALA A 34 12.05 -9.86 -25.37
N ALA A 35 11.86 -8.64 -24.88
CA ALA A 35 11.92 -8.31 -23.46
C ALA A 35 10.76 -8.98 -22.70
N ALA A 36 11.10 -9.81 -21.72
CA ALA A 36 10.15 -10.37 -20.77
C ALA A 36 9.91 -9.36 -19.63
N PHE A 37 8.74 -8.72 -19.61
CA PHE A 37 8.24 -7.99 -18.45
C PHE A 37 7.34 -8.92 -17.64
N THR A 38 7.79 -9.28 -16.44
CA THR A 38 7.03 -10.01 -15.42
C THR A 38 5.94 -9.10 -14.84
N LEU A 39 4.69 -9.52 -15.03
CA LEU A 39 3.48 -8.80 -14.60
C LEU A 39 3.05 -9.33 -13.22
N ILE A 40 3.19 -8.51 -12.16
CA ILE A 40 2.77 -8.83 -10.80
C ILE A 40 1.25 -8.80 -10.74
N ALA A 41 0.62 -9.97 -10.60
CA ALA A 41 -0.82 -10.12 -10.41
C ALA A 41 -1.21 -9.71 -8.97
N ALA A 42 -2.02 -8.66 -8.85
CA ALA A 42 -2.62 -8.22 -7.59
C ALA A 42 -3.64 -9.27 -7.10
N MET A 43 -3.37 -9.86 -5.94
CA MET A 43 -4.32 -10.71 -5.22
C MET A 43 -5.39 -9.84 -4.55
N ALA A 44 -6.54 -9.68 -5.22
CA ALA A 44 -7.74 -9.14 -4.61
C ALA A 44 -8.30 -10.17 -3.61
N HIS A 45 -8.11 -9.93 -2.32
CA HIS A 45 -8.78 -10.69 -1.27
C HIS A 45 -10.22 -10.17 -1.13
N PRO A 46 -11.27 -10.99 -1.31
CA PRO A 46 -12.60 -10.62 -0.87
C PRO A 46 -12.60 -10.60 0.66
N SER A 47 -12.79 -9.43 1.26
CA SER A 47 -13.14 -9.30 2.68
C SER A 47 -14.54 -9.88 2.88
N ALA A 48 -14.60 -11.19 3.17
CA ALA A 48 -15.79 -11.83 3.68
C ALA A 48 -16.02 -11.34 5.11
N HIS A 49 -16.98 -10.43 5.29
CA HIS A 49 -17.52 -10.14 6.62
C HIS A 49 -18.31 -11.37 7.07
N ALA A 50 -17.68 -12.22 7.87
CA ALA A 50 -18.33 -13.31 8.57
C ALA A 50 -18.95 -12.75 9.86
N ASP A 51 -20.25 -12.51 9.86
CA ASP A 51 -21.00 -12.22 11.08
C ASP A 51 -21.38 -13.56 11.72
N SER A 52 -20.51 -14.08 12.59
CA SER A 52 -20.57 -15.45 13.10
C SER A 52 -21.36 -15.54 14.41
N THR A 53 -22.33 -16.46 14.46
CA THR A 53 -23.06 -16.77 15.69
C THR A 53 -22.10 -17.36 16.70
N VAL A 54 -21.91 -16.68 17.85
CA VAL A 54 -21.01 -17.16 18.90
C VAL A 54 -21.74 -18.17 19.78
N TYR A 55 -21.20 -19.39 19.87
CA TYR A 55 -21.67 -20.45 20.73
C TYR A 55 -20.81 -20.57 21.99
N LYS A 56 -21.44 -20.75 23.14
CA LYS A 56 -20.80 -21.11 24.40
C LYS A 56 -20.87 -22.63 24.58
N CYS A 57 -19.72 -23.29 24.48
CA CYS A 57 -19.54 -24.71 24.74
C CYS A 57 -19.05 -24.93 26.16
N VAL A 58 -19.52 -25.99 26.82
CA VAL A 58 -18.95 -26.47 28.08
C VAL A 58 -18.44 -27.89 27.84
N ASP A 59 -17.14 -28.11 28.00
CA ASP A 59 -16.55 -29.43 27.84
C ASP A 59 -16.87 -30.36 29.03
N LYS A 60 -16.55 -31.65 28.90
CA LYS A 60 -16.77 -32.65 29.96
C LYS A 60 -16.00 -32.37 31.25
N ASN A 61 -15.00 -31.48 31.20
CA ASN A 61 -14.17 -31.07 32.32
C ASN A 61 -14.62 -29.71 32.89
N GLY A 62 -15.74 -29.15 32.42
CA GLY A 62 -16.28 -27.88 32.89
C GLY A 62 -15.62 -26.63 32.30
N ARG A 63 -14.72 -26.75 31.32
CA ARG A 63 -14.12 -25.59 30.64
C ARG A 63 -15.08 -25.01 29.63
N VAL A 64 -15.17 -23.68 29.66
CA VAL A 64 -15.99 -22.88 28.77
C VAL A 64 -15.16 -22.48 27.55
N GLU A 65 -15.64 -22.80 26.36
CA GLU A 65 -15.07 -22.39 25.08
C GLU A 65 -16.10 -21.60 24.29
N PHE A 66 -15.69 -20.48 23.68
CA PHE A 66 -16.52 -19.73 22.74
C PHE A 66 -16.07 -20.01 21.32
N THR A 67 -16.98 -20.44 20.46
CA THR A 67 -16.68 -20.82 19.07
C THR A 67 -17.77 -20.32 18.13
N ASP A 68 -17.39 -20.05 16.89
CA ASP A 68 -18.26 -19.77 15.75
C ASP A 68 -18.87 -21.04 15.11
N ILE A 69 -18.46 -22.24 15.57
CA ILE A 69 -18.90 -23.52 15.02
C ILE A 69 -19.93 -24.18 15.94
N ASN A 70 -21.11 -24.48 15.42
CA ASN A 70 -22.14 -25.22 16.15
C ASN A 70 -21.69 -26.68 16.41
N LYS A 71 -21.36 -27.01 17.66
CA LYS A 71 -21.03 -28.36 18.11
C LYS A 71 -22.07 -28.86 19.12
N SER A 72 -22.26 -30.17 19.20
CA SER A 72 -23.17 -30.81 20.16
C SER A 72 -22.75 -30.49 21.60
N GLY A 73 -23.66 -29.87 22.38
CA GLY A 73 -23.39 -29.44 23.76
C GLY A 73 -23.06 -27.95 23.90
N CYS A 74 -23.07 -27.18 22.81
CA CYS A 74 -22.89 -25.74 22.83
C CYS A 74 -24.24 -25.01 22.74
N LYS A 75 -24.35 -23.87 23.45
CA LYS A 75 -25.54 -23.00 23.40
C LYS A 75 -25.20 -21.73 22.63
N ALA A 76 -26.03 -21.38 21.65
CA ALA A 76 -25.92 -20.08 20.97
C ALA A 76 -26.10 -18.96 21.99
N LEU A 77 -25.22 -17.97 21.97
CA LEU A 77 -25.36 -16.78 22.79
C LEU A 77 -26.26 -15.78 22.06
N ASP A 78 -27.32 -15.37 22.75
CA ASP A 78 -28.16 -14.26 22.34
C ASP A 78 -27.56 -12.97 22.91
N LEU A 79 -26.83 -12.22 22.08
CA LEU A 79 -26.29 -10.91 22.45
C LEU A 79 -27.36 -9.87 22.09
N PRO A 80 -27.80 -9.02 23.04
CA PRO A 80 -28.80 -8.00 22.74
C PRO A 80 -28.28 -7.06 21.64
N GLY A 81 -28.97 -7.04 20.49
CA GLY A 81 -28.57 -6.30 19.28
C GLY A 81 -27.93 -7.16 18.17
N TYR A 82 -27.76 -8.46 18.39
CA TYR A 82 -27.27 -9.41 17.39
C TYR A 82 -28.41 -9.95 16.51
N ILE A 83 -28.31 -9.78 15.18
CA ILE A 83 -29.25 -10.35 14.22
C ILE A 83 -28.55 -11.54 13.54
N PRO A 84 -28.87 -12.80 13.88
CA PRO A 84 -28.23 -13.94 13.25
C PRO A 84 -28.57 -13.98 11.75
N ALA A 85 -27.57 -14.24 10.92
CA ALA A 85 -27.77 -14.42 9.49
C ALA A 85 -28.70 -15.63 9.23
N PRO A 86 -29.64 -15.54 8.26
CA PRO A 86 -30.54 -16.64 7.96
C PRO A 86 -29.75 -17.88 7.50
N PRO A 87 -30.20 -19.10 7.83
CA PRO A 87 -29.48 -20.33 7.48
C PRO A 87 -29.33 -20.42 5.96
N GLN A 88 -28.07 -20.53 5.51
CA GLN A 88 -27.76 -20.67 4.09
C GLN A 88 -28.25 -22.04 3.61
N ALA A 89 -29.41 -22.06 2.95
CA ALA A 89 -29.78 -23.22 2.13
C ALA A 89 -28.70 -23.39 1.05
N ALA A 90 -28.13 -24.60 0.98
CA ALA A 90 -27.12 -24.97 -0.02
C ALA A 90 -27.67 -24.66 -1.42
N ARG A 91 -27.11 -23.64 -2.08
CA ARG A 91 -27.51 -23.25 -3.43
C ARG A 91 -26.86 -24.22 -4.42
N PRO A 92 -27.61 -24.81 -5.37
CA PRO A 92 -27.00 -25.56 -6.46
C PRO A 92 -26.18 -24.64 -7.37
N ASN A 93 -25.11 -25.18 -7.95
CA ASN A 93 -24.14 -24.46 -8.80
C ASN A 93 -24.81 -23.58 -9.87
N PRO A 94 -24.35 -22.32 -10.07
CA PRO A 94 -24.92 -21.45 -11.09
C PRO A 94 -24.47 -21.85 -12.51
N ALA A 95 -25.43 -21.90 -13.43
CA ALA A 95 -25.19 -22.00 -14.86
C ALA A 95 -24.49 -20.73 -15.40
N PRO A 96 -23.71 -20.82 -16.50
CA PRO A 96 -22.97 -19.68 -17.05
C PRO A 96 -23.91 -18.59 -17.58
N SER A 97 -23.71 -17.36 -17.11
CA SER A 97 -24.44 -16.17 -17.58
C SER A 97 -23.86 -15.63 -18.90
N PRO A 98 -24.68 -15.08 -19.81
CA PRO A 98 -24.18 -14.51 -21.07
C PRO A 98 -23.46 -13.18 -20.83
N ALA A 99 -22.40 -12.95 -21.60
CA ALA A 99 -21.56 -11.77 -21.53
C ALA A 99 -22.34 -10.49 -21.88
N VAL A 100 -22.42 -9.55 -20.93
CA VAL A 100 -22.98 -8.22 -21.16
C VAL A 100 -21.89 -7.28 -21.65
N THR A 101 -22.09 -6.73 -22.85
CA THR A 101 -21.22 -5.72 -23.47
C THR A 101 -21.32 -4.41 -22.68
N MET A 102 -20.17 -3.90 -22.24
CA MET A 102 -20.05 -2.61 -21.56
C MET A 102 -20.47 -1.48 -22.50
N ARG A 103 -21.58 -0.80 -22.19
CA ARG A 103 -21.90 0.54 -22.70
C ARG A 103 -21.90 1.51 -21.54
N GLN A 104 -21.03 2.51 -21.64
CA GLN A 104 -20.90 3.63 -20.71
C GLN A 104 -22.15 4.51 -20.76
N GLY A 105 -22.60 4.97 -19.59
CA GLY A 105 -23.61 6.03 -19.46
C GLY A 105 -24.97 5.56 -18.94
N ALA A 106 -25.05 5.18 -17.67
CA ALA A 106 -26.29 5.24 -16.88
C ALA A 106 -25.94 5.27 -15.39
N ALA A 107 -26.47 6.27 -14.68
CA ALA A 107 -26.38 6.35 -13.22
C ALA A 107 -26.91 5.05 -12.61
N ARG A 108 -26.08 4.35 -11.82
CA ARG A 108 -26.52 3.17 -11.06
C ARG A 108 -27.59 3.64 -10.07
N PRO A 109 -28.81 3.05 -10.05
CA PRO A 109 -29.73 3.32 -8.97
C PRO A 109 -29.08 2.85 -7.66
N ALA A 110 -29.08 3.73 -6.65
CA ALA A 110 -28.62 3.39 -5.31
C ALA A 110 -29.37 2.13 -4.86
N GLY A 111 -28.61 1.09 -4.48
CA GLY A 111 -29.18 -0.16 -4.00
C GLY A 111 -30.14 0.14 -2.85
N ALA A 112 -31.41 -0.23 -3.01
CA ALA A 112 -32.40 -0.06 -1.97
C ALA A 112 -31.99 -0.89 -0.75
N SER A 113 -31.59 -0.21 0.33
CA SER A 113 -31.41 -0.86 1.64
C SER A 113 -32.73 -1.52 2.04
N PRO A 114 -32.71 -2.69 2.72
CA PRO A 114 -33.93 -3.36 3.18
C PRO A 114 -34.84 -2.38 3.90
N SER A 115 -36.14 -2.39 3.58
CA SER A 115 -37.13 -1.45 4.13
C SER A 115 -37.29 -1.51 5.65
N ASN A 116 -36.68 -2.51 6.30
CA ASN A 116 -36.77 -2.80 7.72
C ASN A 116 -35.47 -2.51 8.51
N PHE A 117 -34.52 -1.78 7.92
CA PHE A 117 -33.31 -1.37 8.63
C PHE A 117 -33.51 -0.02 9.35
N PRO A 118 -33.19 0.11 10.65
CA PRO A 118 -33.28 1.38 11.36
C PRO A 118 -32.41 2.45 10.69
N ARG A 119 -33.02 3.57 10.28
CA ARG A 119 -32.29 4.72 9.74
C ARG A 119 -31.92 5.66 10.88
N VAL A 120 -30.67 6.10 10.90
CA VAL A 120 -30.25 7.20 11.78
C VAL A 120 -30.89 8.49 11.28
N ASP A 121 -31.36 9.33 12.20
CA ASP A 121 -31.94 10.63 11.85
C ASP A 121 -30.89 11.57 11.21
N THR A 122 -31.36 12.44 10.32
CA THR A 122 -30.48 13.38 9.60
C THR A 122 -29.81 14.39 10.52
N SER A 123 -30.46 14.81 11.61
CA SER A 123 -29.84 15.71 12.60
C SER A 123 -28.70 15.00 13.34
N THR A 124 -28.87 13.72 13.65
CA THR A 124 -27.84 12.90 14.31
C THR A 124 -26.66 12.62 13.40
N GLN A 125 -26.88 12.42 12.09
CA GLN A 125 -25.79 12.31 11.12
C GLN A 125 -24.97 13.61 11.07
N ARG A 126 -25.64 14.76 10.84
CA ARG A 126 -24.98 16.07 10.77
C ARG A 126 -24.17 16.40 12.03
N ALA A 127 -24.74 16.15 13.21
CA ALA A 127 -24.02 16.38 14.47
C ALA A 127 -22.71 15.58 14.54
N ARG A 128 -22.70 14.33 14.08
CA ARG A 128 -21.47 13.52 14.03
C ARG A 128 -20.49 13.99 12.96
N ASP A 129 -20.99 14.45 11.83
CA ASP A 129 -20.15 14.98 10.76
C ASP A 129 -19.48 16.29 11.19
N ASP A 130 -20.21 17.14 11.93
CA ASP A 130 -19.69 18.35 12.57
C ASP A 130 -18.64 18.01 13.65
N ASP A 131 -18.93 17.06 14.55
CA ASP A 131 -17.97 16.58 15.55
C ASP A 131 -16.69 16.03 14.91
N ARG A 132 -16.85 15.18 13.87
CA ARG A 132 -15.72 14.63 13.11
C ARG A 132 -14.89 15.74 12.49
N ARG A 133 -15.56 16.74 11.90
CA ARG A 133 -14.88 17.88 11.29
C ARG A 133 -14.14 18.71 12.33
N GLU A 134 -14.70 18.90 13.52
CA GLU A 134 -14.02 19.59 14.62
C GLU A 134 -12.75 18.86 15.05
N ILE A 135 -12.85 17.54 15.26
CA ILE A 135 -11.69 16.69 15.63
C ILE A 135 -10.59 16.80 14.57
N LEU A 136 -10.93 16.65 13.28
CA LEU A 136 -9.96 16.74 12.19
C LEU A 136 -9.32 18.14 12.10
N ASN A 137 -10.07 19.21 12.40
CA ASN A 137 -9.49 20.56 12.44
C ASN A 137 -8.52 20.73 13.59
N GLU A 138 -8.79 20.11 14.75
CA GLU A 138 -7.86 20.17 15.88
C GLU A 138 -6.59 19.36 15.59
N GLU A 139 -6.72 18.16 15.03
CA GLU A 139 -5.59 17.37 14.55
C GLU A 139 -4.77 18.13 13.50
N LEU A 140 -5.44 18.83 12.58
CA LEU A 140 -4.78 19.66 11.60
C LEU A 140 -3.94 20.76 12.25
N ARG A 141 -4.50 21.49 13.22
CA ARG A 141 -3.77 22.54 13.95
C ARG A 141 -2.57 21.98 14.70
N ALA A 142 -2.74 20.82 15.34
CA ALA A 142 -1.66 20.16 16.06
C ALA A 142 -0.52 19.76 15.12
N GLU A 143 -0.83 19.17 13.96
CA GLU A 143 0.20 18.75 13.00
C GLU A 143 0.85 19.94 12.28
N GLU A 144 0.09 21.01 11.96
CA GLU A 144 0.66 22.26 11.42
C GLU A 144 1.61 22.93 12.41
N LYS A 145 1.27 22.95 13.70
CA LYS A 145 2.15 23.45 14.76
C LYS A 145 3.44 22.63 14.85
N LYS A 146 3.32 21.30 14.87
CA LYS A 146 4.47 20.39 14.88
C LYS A 146 5.36 20.58 13.66
N LEU A 147 4.77 20.75 12.47
CA LEU A 147 5.51 21.04 11.25
C LEU A 147 6.27 22.38 11.36
N ALA A 148 5.64 23.41 11.93
CA ALA A 148 6.28 24.71 12.16
C ALA A 148 7.46 24.59 13.15
N ASP A 149 7.30 23.85 14.24
CA ASP A 149 8.36 23.58 15.21
C ASP A 149 9.52 22.81 14.56
N LEU A 150 9.25 21.75 13.79
CA LEU A 150 10.27 21.00 13.06
C LEU A 150 11.03 21.89 12.06
N LYS A 151 10.32 22.76 11.31
CA LYS A 151 10.95 23.68 10.36
C LYS A 151 11.81 24.74 11.06
N ARG A 152 11.37 25.24 12.21
CA ARG A 152 12.15 26.16 13.04
C ARG A 152 13.45 25.48 13.50
N ASP A 153 13.34 24.29 14.05
CA ASP A 153 14.48 23.57 14.61
C ASP A 153 15.45 23.12 13.51
N PHE A 154 14.94 22.79 12.32
CA PHE A 154 15.74 22.48 11.14
C PHE A 154 16.51 23.69 10.58
N ASN A 155 16.06 24.91 10.88
CA ASN A 155 16.74 26.17 10.54
C ASN A 155 17.30 26.20 9.10
N ASN A 156 16.42 26.00 8.11
CA ASN A 156 16.79 25.97 6.67
C ASN A 156 17.88 24.94 6.29
N GLY A 157 18.07 23.89 7.08
CA GLY A 157 19.10 22.86 6.85
C GLY A 157 20.38 23.08 7.63
N GLU A 158 20.44 24.12 8.44
CA GLU A 158 21.55 24.45 9.33
C GLU A 158 21.10 24.46 10.79
N PRO A 159 20.56 23.35 11.33
CA PRO A 159 20.19 23.29 12.73
C PRO A 159 21.43 23.50 13.61
N GLU A 160 21.24 24.08 14.80
CA GLU A 160 22.35 24.32 15.72
C GLU A 160 23.07 23.00 16.08
N ARG A 161 24.41 23.03 16.09
CA ARG A 161 25.21 21.86 16.49
C ARG A 161 25.15 21.68 17.99
N GLN A 162 24.79 20.48 18.41
CA GLN A 162 24.74 20.15 19.83
C GLN A 162 26.16 19.76 20.32
N GLY A 163 26.47 20.06 21.59
CA GLY A 163 27.81 19.84 22.15
C GLY A 163 28.26 18.36 22.21
N ASN A 164 27.31 17.43 22.17
CA ASN A 164 27.51 15.98 22.05
C ASN A 164 27.85 15.52 20.62
N GLU A 165 27.67 16.38 19.61
CA GLU A 165 27.87 16.08 18.18
C GLU A 165 29.25 16.50 17.70
N LYS A 166 30.31 16.06 18.41
CA LYS A 166 31.69 16.36 18.01
C LYS A 166 32.04 15.77 16.64
N ASN A 167 31.40 14.68 16.25
CA ASN A 167 31.55 14.05 14.93
C ASN A 167 30.59 14.68 13.92
N TYR A 168 31.11 15.17 12.79
CA TYR A 168 30.32 15.74 11.70
C TYR A 168 29.32 14.77 11.07
N ALA A 169 29.64 13.47 11.00
CA ALA A 169 28.73 12.46 10.47
C ALA A 169 27.43 12.33 11.31
N LYS A 170 27.53 12.42 12.65
CA LYS A 170 26.36 12.39 13.53
C LYS A 170 25.44 13.59 13.31
N TYR A 171 26.04 14.76 13.09
CA TYR A 171 25.28 15.96 12.73
C TYR A 171 24.54 15.77 11.40
N GLN A 172 25.21 15.27 10.37
CA GLN A 172 24.58 15.02 9.07
C GLN A 172 23.44 14.00 9.14
N GLU A 173 23.60 12.93 9.93
CA GLU A 173 22.55 11.93 10.16
C GLU A 173 21.33 12.56 10.83
N ARG A 174 21.52 13.37 11.88
CA ARG A 174 20.40 14.09 12.52
C ARG A 174 19.71 15.05 11.56
N VAL A 175 20.48 15.83 10.79
CA VAL A 175 19.94 16.75 9.78
C VAL A 175 19.10 15.99 8.75
N ALA A 176 19.56 14.82 8.29
CA ALA A 176 18.79 13.96 7.40
C ALA A 176 17.49 13.47 8.06
N GLY A 177 17.55 13.00 9.31
CA GLY A 177 16.36 12.61 10.07
C GLY A 177 15.34 13.75 10.23
N MET A 178 15.80 14.97 10.51
CA MET A 178 14.94 16.15 10.60
C MET A 178 14.22 16.44 9.27
N ARG A 179 14.88 16.25 8.13
CA ARG A 179 14.25 16.40 6.81
C ARG A 179 13.17 15.36 6.59
N ASP A 180 13.45 14.12 6.97
CA ASP A 180 12.47 13.03 6.86
C ASP A 180 11.26 13.28 7.77
N ASP A 181 11.48 13.79 8.98
CA ASP A 181 10.43 14.14 9.94
C ASP A 181 9.53 15.26 9.40
N ILE A 182 10.12 16.30 8.83
CA ILE A 182 9.40 17.37 8.12
C ILE A 182 8.57 16.78 6.98
N GLY A 183 9.17 15.95 6.13
CA GLY A 183 8.48 15.34 5.00
C GLY A 183 7.31 14.44 5.41
N ARG A 184 7.38 13.77 6.57
CA ARG A 184 6.25 13.02 7.13
C ARG A 184 5.15 13.95 7.65
N ALA A 185 5.51 15.00 8.39
CA ALA A 185 4.55 15.97 8.90
C ALA A 185 3.80 16.70 7.77
N GLU A 186 4.49 17.07 6.69
CA GLU A 186 3.86 17.68 5.51
C GLU A 186 2.83 16.75 4.86
N LYS A 187 3.16 15.47 4.69
CA LYS A 187 2.21 14.46 4.16
C LYS A 187 1.01 14.27 5.06
N ASN A 188 1.20 14.28 6.38
CA ASN A 188 0.10 14.17 7.34
C ASN A 188 -0.85 15.36 7.24
N VAL A 189 -0.31 16.59 7.20
CA VAL A 189 -1.10 17.82 7.01
C VAL A 189 -1.92 17.73 5.73
N GLU A 190 -1.33 17.28 4.63
CA GLU A 190 -2.07 17.10 3.38
C GLU A 190 -3.16 16.02 3.46
N ALA A 191 -2.87 14.90 4.12
CA ALA A 191 -3.84 13.82 4.29
C ALA A 191 -5.07 14.31 5.09
N ILE A 192 -4.84 14.97 6.23
CA ILE A 192 -5.92 15.52 7.06
C ILE A 192 -6.74 16.56 6.29
N LYS A 193 -6.10 17.46 5.52
CA LYS A 193 -6.81 18.43 4.67
C LYS A 193 -7.73 17.76 3.66
N ARG A 194 -7.30 16.64 3.06
CA ARG A 194 -8.14 15.86 2.13
C ARG A 194 -9.31 15.19 2.85
N GLU A 195 -9.10 14.68 4.06
CA GLU A 195 -10.17 14.09 4.87
C GLU A 195 -11.24 15.12 5.29
N ILE A 196 -10.81 16.31 5.71
CA ILE A 196 -11.72 17.42 6.00
C ILE A 196 -12.55 17.78 4.77
N ALA A 197 -11.92 17.86 3.59
CA ALA A 197 -12.62 18.14 2.34
C ALA A 197 -13.65 17.07 1.95
N ASN A 198 -13.48 15.85 2.44
CA ASN A 198 -14.38 14.71 2.19
C ASN A 198 -15.41 14.48 3.31
N THR A 199 -15.40 15.27 4.38
CA THR A 199 -16.37 15.17 5.47
C THR A 199 -17.65 15.91 5.04
N ARG A 200 -18.78 15.19 4.94
CA ARG A 200 -20.09 15.67 4.48
C ARG A 200 -21.22 14.99 5.22
#